data_AF-E8LGX4-F1
#
_entry.id   AF-E8LGX4-F1
#
_cell.length_a   1.000
_cell.length_b   1.000
_cell.length_c   1.000
_cell.angle_alpha   90.00
_cell.angle_beta   90.00
_cell.angle_gamma   90.00
#
_symmetry.space_group_name_H-M   'P 1'
#
loop_
_entity.id
_entity.type
_entity.pdbx_description
1 polymer ?
#
loop_
_entity_poly.entity_id
_entity_poly.type
_entity_poly.pdbx_seq_one_letter_code
_entity_poly.pdbx_strand_id
1 'polypeptide(L)'
;MKDISKIILTAFLSCTLLLGGTTAMAQTRETAANTAAQSLFTKNDPTDIKNEPELSAISKKFIYHDINKQIKLIAAKQELLTLVVLTANNTPEDIPAHVEGALRAGATPEQVHESIFHCTPYVGLPKVKTALERFDQVMEMLKIKPCAPAGTTTDQTRHEAGLAVQRAIFGAENIDKMNASAPADQKHINDYLSANCFGDYYTRKVLDVKERELITFTAIVTLGGCEPQAKAHAAANISVGNSRQDLLDALTIALPYIGYPRTLNGLSCVNAIAPSK
;
A
#
# COMPACT_ATOMS: atom_id res chain seq x y z
N MET A 1 -77.06 30.86 43.60
CA MET A 1 -76.64 32.24 43.32
C MET A 1 -75.41 32.54 44.14
N LYS A 2 -74.31 32.90 43.45
CA LYS A 2 -73.02 33.43 43.94
C LYS A 2 -72.14 32.52 44.79
N ASP A 3 -70.82 32.61 44.74
CA ASP A 3 -69.87 32.68 43.62
C ASP A 3 -68.50 32.37 44.24
N ILE A 4 -67.74 31.51 43.56
CA ILE A 4 -66.28 31.39 43.48
C ILE A 4 -65.47 31.63 44.77
N SER A 5 -65.00 30.53 45.37
CA SER A 5 -63.87 30.51 46.31
C SER A 5 -62.58 30.08 45.61
N LYS A 6 -61.60 31.00 45.62
CA LYS A 6 -60.14 30.84 45.74
C LYS A 6 -59.50 29.54 45.20
N ILE A 7 -58.70 29.65 44.13
CA ILE A 7 -57.40 28.96 44.03
C ILE A 7 -56.40 29.91 43.36
N ILE A 8 -55.34 30.23 44.11
CA ILE A 8 -54.11 30.85 43.63
C ILE A 8 -53.37 29.77 42.82
N LEU A 9 -53.06 30.04 41.55
CA LEU A 9 -52.15 29.20 40.77
C LEU A 9 -51.15 30.06 39.99
N THR A 10 -49.96 30.15 40.57
CA THR A 10 -48.68 30.41 39.92
C THR A 10 -48.42 29.33 38.87
N ALA A 11 -48.19 29.69 37.61
CA ALA A 11 -47.58 28.78 36.64
C ALA A 11 -46.90 29.52 35.47
N PHE A 12 -45.57 29.63 35.61
CA PHE A 12 -44.51 29.48 34.61
C PHE A 12 -44.74 29.97 33.16
N LEU A 13 -43.97 31.02 32.83
CA LEU A 13 -43.51 31.36 31.50
C LEU A 13 -42.73 30.17 30.91
N SER A 14 -43.35 29.41 30.01
CA SER A 14 -42.70 28.31 29.29
C SER A 14 -41.74 28.88 28.24
N CYS A 15 -40.46 28.96 28.61
CA CYS A 15 -39.37 29.17 27.68
C CYS A 15 -39.16 27.86 26.91
N THR A 16 -39.66 27.77 25.67
CA THR A 16 -39.33 26.67 24.75
C THR A 16 -37.86 26.79 24.33
N LEU A 17 -36.99 26.11 25.06
CA LEU A 17 -35.66 25.71 24.59
C LEU A 17 -35.83 24.68 23.47
N LEU A 18 -35.68 25.13 22.22
CA LEU A 18 -35.39 24.25 21.09
C LEU A 18 -33.95 23.73 21.23
N LEU A 19 -33.77 22.72 22.09
CA LEU A 19 -32.58 21.86 22.08
C LEU A 19 -32.84 20.74 21.09
N GLY A 20 -32.23 20.83 19.90
CA GLY A 20 -32.42 19.81 18.87
C GLY A 20 -31.58 20.00 17.62
N GLY A 21 -30.41 20.64 17.73
CA GLY A 21 -29.37 20.52 16.72
C GLY A 21 -28.40 19.44 17.16
N THR A 22 -28.51 18.23 16.63
CA THR A 22 -27.42 17.24 16.69
C THR A 22 -26.27 17.78 15.86
N THR A 23 -25.46 18.67 16.41
CA THR A 23 -24.10 18.87 15.93
C THR A 23 -23.39 17.56 16.20
N ALA A 24 -23.27 16.70 15.18
CA ALA A 24 -22.33 15.59 15.23
C ALA A 24 -20.98 16.18 15.68
N MET A 25 -20.52 15.83 16.90
CA MET A 25 -19.24 16.33 17.38
C MET A 25 -18.19 15.84 16.40
N ALA A 26 -17.51 16.77 15.73
CA ALA A 26 -16.42 16.42 14.83
C ALA A 26 -15.41 15.57 15.61
N GLN A 27 -15.16 14.35 15.13
CA GLN A 27 -14.22 13.43 15.77
C GLN A 27 -12.84 14.10 15.84
N THR A 28 -12.22 14.08 17.02
CA THR A 28 -10.87 14.64 17.17
C THR A 28 -9.87 13.85 16.30
N ARG A 29 -8.77 14.49 15.90
CA ARG A 29 -7.68 13.82 15.16
C ARG A 29 -7.22 12.54 15.84
N GLU A 30 -7.12 12.57 17.17
CA GLU A 30 -6.74 11.42 17.98
C GLU A 30 -7.78 10.31 17.98
N THR A 31 -9.06 10.64 18.21
CA THR A 31 -10.13 9.64 18.20
C THR A 31 -10.25 8.97 16.84
N ALA A 32 -10.13 9.73 15.75
CA ALA A 32 -10.17 9.19 14.38
C ALA A 32 -8.99 8.26 14.08
N ALA A 33 -7.78 8.65 14.47
CA ALA A 33 -6.59 7.81 14.33
C ALA A 33 -6.72 6.50 15.12
N ASN A 34 -7.18 6.57 16.37
CA ASN A 34 -7.38 5.39 17.22
C ASN A 34 -8.44 4.44 16.63
N THR A 35 -9.56 4.96 16.13
CA THR A 35 -10.59 4.14 15.48
C THR A 35 -10.05 3.44 14.24
N ALA A 36 -9.32 4.15 13.39
CA ALA A 36 -8.73 3.58 12.20
C ALA A 36 -7.69 2.50 12.53
N ALA A 37 -6.76 2.76 13.46
CA ALA A 37 -5.78 1.78 13.91
C ALA A 37 -6.44 0.51 14.49
N GLN A 38 -7.45 0.66 15.35
CA GLN A 38 -8.17 -0.46 15.98
C GLN A 38 -8.94 -1.33 14.97
N SER A 39 -9.31 -0.77 13.80
CA SER A 39 -9.95 -1.56 12.75
C SER A 39 -9.00 -2.54 12.07
N LEU A 40 -7.69 -2.30 12.15
CA LEU A 40 -6.63 -3.11 11.53
C LEU A 40 -5.90 -3.97 12.58
N PHE A 41 -5.54 -3.37 13.72
CA PHE A 41 -4.70 -3.98 14.74
C PHE A 41 -5.49 -4.23 16.02
N THR A 42 -5.74 -5.50 16.32
CA THR A 42 -6.39 -5.89 17.59
C THR A 42 -5.39 -6.01 18.73
N LYS A 43 -4.12 -6.26 18.39
CA LYS A 43 -2.95 -6.36 19.26
C LYS A 43 -1.74 -5.87 18.47
N ASN A 44 -0.69 -5.44 19.17
CA ASN A 44 0.58 -5.04 18.57
C ASN A 44 0.40 -3.95 17.49
N ASP A 45 -0.25 -2.84 17.85
CA ASP A 45 -0.30 -1.66 16.97
C ASP A 45 1.14 -1.23 16.64
N PRO A 46 1.53 -1.21 15.35
CA PRO A 46 2.92 -0.94 14.94
C PRO A 46 3.37 0.49 15.29
N THR A 47 2.45 1.37 15.68
CA THR A 47 2.79 2.72 16.14
C THR A 47 3.06 2.81 17.64
N ASP A 48 2.85 1.73 18.41
CA ASP A 48 3.14 1.71 19.84
C ASP A 48 4.64 1.45 20.09
N ILE A 49 5.39 2.53 20.37
CA ILE A 49 6.84 2.49 20.58
C ILE A 49 7.13 2.46 22.08
N LYS A 50 7.81 1.41 22.53
CA LYS A 50 8.18 1.22 23.93
C LYS A 50 9.00 2.42 24.44
N ASN A 51 8.54 3.01 25.54
CA ASN A 51 9.14 4.18 26.21
C ASN A 51 9.11 5.49 25.39
N GLU A 52 8.38 5.56 24.27
CA GLU A 52 8.27 6.76 23.42
C GLU A 52 6.78 7.14 23.18
N PRO A 53 6.02 7.52 24.21
CA PRO A 53 4.59 7.77 24.10
C PRO A 53 4.25 8.98 23.20
N GLU A 54 5.12 9.99 23.17
CA GLU A 54 4.94 11.15 22.29
C GLU A 54 5.04 10.75 20.82
N LEU A 55 6.11 10.05 20.45
CA LEU A 55 6.30 9.58 19.08
C LEU A 55 5.22 8.57 18.67
N SER A 56 4.77 7.72 19.60
CA SER A 56 3.65 6.80 19.35
C SER A 56 2.39 7.57 18.97
N ALA A 57 2.04 8.60 19.74
CA ALA A 57 0.88 9.44 19.46
C ALA A 57 1.04 10.24 18.15
N ILE A 58 2.23 10.79 17.87
CA ILE A 58 2.52 11.50 16.61
C ILE A 58 2.34 10.56 15.42
N SER A 59 2.96 9.39 15.47
CA SER A 59 2.94 8.39 14.39
C SER A 59 1.52 7.90 14.13
N LYS A 60 0.78 7.54 15.18
CA LYS A 60 -0.62 7.09 15.09
C LYS A 60 -1.51 8.15 14.43
N LYS A 61 -1.42 9.40 14.88
CA LYS A 61 -2.19 10.52 14.32
C LYS A 61 -1.79 10.85 12.89
N PHE A 62 -0.50 10.71 12.54
CA PHE A 62 -0.04 10.96 11.19
C PHE A 62 -0.51 9.86 10.23
N ILE A 63 -0.22 8.59 10.54
CA ILE A 63 -0.54 7.44 9.68
C ILE A 63 -2.05 7.23 9.59
N TYR A 64 -2.74 7.07 10.70
CA TYR A 64 -4.14 6.62 10.69
C TYR A 64 -5.18 7.74 10.60
N HIS A 65 -4.74 9.00 10.56
CA HIS A 65 -5.64 10.13 10.30
C HIS A 65 -5.14 11.02 9.16
N ASP A 66 -3.93 11.58 9.20
CA ASP A 66 -3.51 12.55 8.18
C ASP A 66 -3.29 11.88 6.82
N ILE A 67 -2.53 10.77 6.80
CA ILE A 67 -2.23 9.97 5.60
C ILE A 67 -3.52 9.34 5.06
N ASN A 68 -4.29 8.65 5.91
CA ASN A 68 -5.55 8.01 5.52
C ASN A 68 -6.59 8.98 4.91
N LYS A 69 -6.59 10.26 5.30
CA LYS A 69 -7.49 11.27 4.71
C LYS A 69 -7.16 11.60 3.25
N GLN A 70 -5.91 11.45 2.85
CA GLN A 70 -5.46 11.77 1.49
C GLN A 70 -5.72 10.61 0.53
N ILE A 71 -5.51 9.38 1.00
CA ILE A 71 -5.55 8.16 0.19
C ILE A 71 -6.98 7.86 -0.30
N LYS A 72 -7.11 7.40 -1.55
CA LYS A 72 -8.36 6.94 -2.17
C LYS A 72 -8.41 5.42 -2.34
N LEU A 73 -7.26 4.74 -2.35
CA LEU A 73 -7.19 3.28 -2.29
C LEU A 73 -7.90 2.73 -1.04
N ILE A 74 -8.55 1.58 -1.19
CA ILE A 74 -9.20 0.87 -0.08
C ILE A 74 -8.17 0.34 0.93
N ALA A 75 -8.58 0.15 2.18
CA ALA A 75 -7.70 -0.28 3.28
C ALA A 75 -6.88 -1.54 2.95
N ALA A 76 -7.47 -2.55 2.29
CA ALA A 76 -6.75 -3.74 1.86
C ALA A 76 -5.55 -3.39 0.97
N LYS A 77 -5.73 -2.51 -0.02
CA LYS A 77 -4.64 -2.08 -0.92
C LYS A 77 -3.60 -1.23 -0.19
N GLN A 78 -4.02 -0.42 0.78
CA GLN A 78 -3.09 0.34 1.61
C GLN A 78 -2.15 -0.59 2.37
N GLU A 79 -2.68 -1.60 3.06
CA GLU A 79 -1.88 -2.57 3.82
C GLU A 79 -0.97 -3.41 2.91
N LEU A 80 -1.43 -3.81 1.72
CA LEU A 80 -0.58 -4.49 0.73
C LEU A 80 0.61 -3.61 0.32
N LEU A 81 0.41 -2.32 0.06
CA LEU A 81 1.49 -1.40 -0.26
C LEU A 81 2.39 -1.11 0.95
N THR A 82 1.85 -1.05 2.17
CA THR A 82 2.65 -0.96 3.39
C THR A 82 3.58 -2.16 3.54
N LEU A 83 3.09 -3.39 3.30
CA LEU A 83 3.92 -4.60 3.31
C LEU A 83 5.03 -4.58 2.27
N VAL A 84 4.78 -4.01 1.09
CA VAL A 84 5.80 -3.78 0.06
C VAL A 84 6.87 -2.82 0.57
N VAL A 85 6.48 -1.72 1.22
CA VAL A 85 7.39 -0.75 1.80
C VAL A 85 8.25 -1.40 2.91
N LEU A 86 7.64 -2.15 3.83
CA LEU A 86 8.35 -2.85 4.90
C LEU A 86 9.35 -3.89 4.35
N THR A 87 8.93 -4.63 3.32
CA THR A 87 9.80 -5.59 2.63
C THR A 87 10.99 -4.89 1.97
N ALA A 88 10.76 -3.79 1.25
CA ALA A 88 11.81 -3.03 0.58
C ALA A 88 12.80 -2.36 1.56
N ASN A 89 12.29 -1.84 2.69
CA ASN A 89 13.09 -1.25 3.77
C ASN A 89 13.84 -2.31 4.61
N ASN A 90 13.46 -3.59 4.51
CA ASN A 90 13.96 -4.67 5.37
C ASN A 90 13.67 -4.40 6.86
N THR A 91 12.42 -4.04 7.16
CA THR A 91 11.89 -3.84 8.52
C THR A 91 10.87 -4.94 8.84
N PRO A 92 11.32 -6.19 9.06
CA PRO A 92 10.43 -7.35 9.19
C PRO A 92 9.63 -7.38 10.48
N GLU A 93 9.96 -6.57 11.47
CA GLU A 93 9.33 -6.56 12.79
C GLU A 93 7.84 -6.18 12.73
N ASP A 94 7.47 -5.27 11.81
CA ASP A 94 6.10 -4.78 11.66
C ASP A 94 5.27 -5.59 10.66
N ILE A 95 5.91 -6.49 9.89
CA ILE A 95 5.23 -7.32 8.89
C ILE A 95 4.06 -8.13 9.49
N PRO A 96 4.22 -8.81 10.65
CA PRO A 96 3.11 -9.59 11.21
C PRO A 96 1.83 -8.76 11.47
N ALA A 97 1.98 -7.55 12.00
CA ALA A 97 0.85 -6.66 12.28
C ALA A 97 0.13 -6.25 10.99
N HIS A 98 0.88 -5.89 9.95
CA HIS A 98 0.32 -5.49 8.65
C HIS A 98 -0.21 -6.66 7.82
N VAL A 99 0.29 -7.89 8.02
CA VAL A 99 -0.34 -9.10 7.44
C VAL A 99 -1.73 -9.32 8.05
N GLU A 100 -1.84 -9.27 9.39
CA GLU A 100 -3.15 -9.33 10.05
C GLU A 100 -4.08 -8.18 9.62
N GLY A 101 -3.53 -6.96 9.55
CA GLY A 101 -4.24 -5.76 9.10
C GLY A 101 -4.79 -5.92 7.68
N ALA A 102 -3.98 -6.40 6.74
CA ALA A 102 -4.40 -6.66 5.37
C ALA A 102 -5.55 -7.68 5.30
N LEU A 103 -5.44 -8.79 6.04
CA LEU A 103 -6.49 -9.82 6.09
C LEU A 103 -7.79 -9.26 6.68
N ARG A 104 -7.72 -8.49 7.77
CA ARG A 104 -8.90 -7.83 8.36
C ARG A 104 -9.53 -6.81 7.42
N ALA A 105 -8.71 -6.11 6.65
CA ALA A 105 -9.16 -5.16 5.64
C ALA A 105 -9.75 -5.83 4.38
N GLY A 106 -9.68 -7.17 4.28
CA GLY A 106 -10.30 -7.95 3.22
C GLY A 106 -9.36 -8.45 2.13
N ALA A 107 -8.04 -8.31 2.29
CA ALA A 107 -7.08 -8.97 1.40
C ALA A 107 -7.09 -10.49 1.62
N THR A 108 -6.88 -11.25 0.54
CA THR A 108 -6.66 -12.69 0.64
C THR A 108 -5.22 -13.01 1.07
N PRO A 109 -4.97 -14.17 1.71
CA PRO A 109 -3.61 -14.64 1.98
C PRO A 109 -2.73 -14.65 0.72
N GLU A 110 -3.30 -15.03 -0.42
CA GLU A 110 -2.61 -15.06 -1.70
C GLU A 110 -2.21 -13.66 -2.17
N GLN A 111 -3.06 -12.65 -2.02
CA GLN A 111 -2.72 -11.26 -2.37
C GLN A 111 -1.60 -10.70 -1.48
N VAL A 112 -1.63 -11.01 -0.18
CA VAL A 112 -0.58 -10.62 0.78
C VAL A 112 0.74 -11.28 0.39
N HIS A 113 0.75 -12.60 0.22
CA HIS A 113 1.91 -13.36 -0.20
C HIS A 113 2.47 -12.84 -1.53
N GLU A 114 1.62 -12.68 -2.55
CA GLU A 114 2.04 -12.29 -3.88
C GLU A 114 2.58 -10.84 -3.92
N SER A 115 2.08 -9.94 -3.06
CA SER A 115 2.61 -8.58 -2.95
C SER A 115 4.05 -8.56 -2.40
N ILE A 116 4.34 -9.40 -1.40
CA ILE A 116 5.69 -9.57 -0.87
C ILE A 116 6.59 -10.30 -1.89
N PHE A 117 6.09 -11.38 -2.49
CA PHE A 117 6.82 -12.20 -3.46
C PHE A 117 7.23 -11.40 -4.71
N HIS A 118 6.34 -10.56 -5.23
CA HIS A 118 6.58 -9.72 -6.42
C HIS A 118 7.66 -8.65 -6.19
N CYS A 119 8.04 -8.37 -4.94
CA CYS A 119 9.16 -7.48 -4.65
C CYS A 119 10.53 -8.06 -5.07
N THR A 120 10.64 -9.38 -5.25
CA THR A 120 11.93 -10.09 -5.42
C THR A 120 12.86 -9.50 -6.48
N PRO A 121 12.43 -9.26 -7.74
CA PRO A 121 13.32 -8.72 -8.76
C PRO A 121 13.75 -7.26 -8.51
N TYR A 122 13.07 -6.55 -7.60
CA TYR A 122 13.32 -5.14 -7.32
C TYR A 122 14.16 -4.94 -6.07
N VAL A 123 13.84 -5.65 -4.99
CA VAL A 123 14.44 -5.42 -3.66
C VAL A 123 15.44 -6.50 -3.25
N GLY A 124 15.48 -7.61 -3.99
CA GLY A 124 16.38 -8.74 -3.76
C GLY A 124 15.79 -9.85 -2.88
N LEU A 125 16.16 -11.09 -3.20
CA LEU A 125 15.66 -12.31 -2.55
C LEU A 125 15.82 -12.35 -1.02
N PRO A 126 16.93 -11.89 -0.40
CA PRO A 126 17.09 -11.99 1.06
C PRO A 126 16.03 -11.20 1.85
N LYS A 127 15.64 -10.01 1.37
CA LYS A 127 14.61 -9.19 2.01
C LYS A 127 13.24 -9.84 1.89
N VAL A 128 12.92 -10.34 0.69
CA VAL A 128 11.66 -11.05 0.43
C VAL A 128 11.57 -12.33 1.25
N LYS A 129 12.65 -13.12 1.34
CA LYS A 129 12.70 -14.31 2.18
C LYS A 129 12.36 -13.97 3.63
N THR A 130 13.03 -12.95 4.18
CA THR A 130 12.79 -12.51 5.57
C THR A 130 11.34 -12.07 5.78
N ALA A 131 10.75 -11.37 4.81
CA ALA A 131 9.35 -10.94 4.86
C ALA A 131 8.36 -12.11 4.77
N LEU A 132 8.60 -13.08 3.88
CA LEU A 132 7.77 -14.27 3.75
C LEU A 132 7.83 -15.17 4.99
N GLU A 133 8.99 -15.27 5.65
CA GLU A 133 9.10 -15.97 6.93
C GLU A 133 8.23 -15.33 8.03
N ARG A 134 8.07 -14.00 8.02
CA ARG A 134 7.16 -13.29 8.94
C ARG A 134 5.69 -13.47 8.55
N PHE A 135 5.39 -13.49 7.26
CA PHE A 135 4.06 -13.83 6.77
C PHE A 135 3.65 -15.25 7.18
N ASP A 136 4.53 -16.24 7.01
CA ASP A 136 4.26 -17.64 7.35
C ASP A 136 4.01 -17.82 8.86
N GLN A 137 4.73 -17.10 9.72
CA GLN A 137 4.47 -17.06 11.17
C GLN A 137 3.02 -16.66 11.48
N VAL A 138 2.47 -15.66 10.77
CA VAL A 138 1.08 -15.24 10.95
C VAL A 138 0.12 -16.28 10.39
N MET A 139 0.41 -16.86 9.21
CA MET A 139 -0.44 -17.92 8.64
C MET A 139 -0.55 -19.12 9.58
N GLU A 140 0.58 -19.56 10.17
CA GLU A 140 0.61 -20.63 11.16
C GLU A 140 -0.20 -20.29 12.42
N MET A 141 -0.02 -19.09 12.96
CA MET A 141 -0.76 -18.61 14.13
C MET A 141 -2.27 -18.59 13.89
N LEU A 142 -2.69 -18.15 12.70
CA LEU A 142 -4.09 -18.09 12.28
C LEU A 142 -4.62 -19.42 11.73
N LYS A 143 -3.78 -20.46 11.65
CA LYS A 143 -4.10 -21.78 11.07
C LYS A 143 -4.60 -21.69 9.62
N ILE A 144 -4.09 -20.72 8.87
CA ILE A 144 -4.32 -20.57 7.44
C ILE A 144 -3.33 -21.48 6.71
N LYS A 145 -3.80 -22.22 5.70
CA LYS A 145 -2.95 -23.13 4.93
C LYS A 145 -1.97 -22.34 4.06
N PRO A 146 -0.78 -22.90 3.75
CA PRO A 146 0.14 -22.29 2.80
C PRO A 146 -0.52 -21.99 1.45
N CYS A 147 -0.17 -20.84 0.86
CA CYS A 147 -0.68 -20.42 -0.43
C CYS A 147 -0.27 -21.39 -1.53
N ALA A 148 -1.17 -21.69 -2.47
CA ALA A 148 -0.87 -22.54 -3.60
C ALA A 148 0.13 -21.87 -4.57
N PRO A 149 0.95 -22.63 -5.31
CA PRO A 149 1.82 -22.07 -6.34
C PRO A 149 1.03 -21.30 -7.41
N ALA A 150 1.46 -20.08 -7.72
CA ALA A 150 0.81 -19.20 -8.70
C ALA A 150 1.59 -19.03 -10.02
N GLY A 151 2.69 -19.78 -10.21
CA GLY A 151 3.51 -19.76 -11.42
C GLY A 151 2.74 -20.20 -12.67
N THR A 152 3.12 -19.64 -13.82
CA THR A 152 2.47 -19.92 -15.12
C THR A 152 3.44 -20.34 -16.22
N THR A 153 4.74 -20.32 -15.93
CA THR A 153 5.83 -20.60 -16.86
C THR A 153 6.66 -21.79 -16.39
N THR A 154 7.49 -22.32 -17.29
CA THR A 154 8.54 -23.31 -17.01
C THR A 154 9.90 -22.73 -17.39
N ASP A 155 10.99 -23.43 -17.07
CA ASP A 155 12.35 -23.02 -17.47
C ASP A 155 12.48 -22.74 -18.97
N GLN A 156 11.74 -23.49 -19.80
CA GLN A 156 11.75 -23.36 -21.26
C GLN A 156 10.90 -22.18 -21.76
N THR A 157 9.82 -21.84 -21.06
CA THR A 157 8.82 -20.86 -21.56
C THR A 157 8.93 -19.48 -20.90
N ARG A 158 9.63 -19.35 -19.77
CA ARG A 158 9.69 -18.10 -19.00
C ARG A 158 10.26 -16.92 -19.78
N HIS A 159 11.25 -17.14 -20.64
CA HIS A 159 11.85 -16.05 -21.43
C HIS A 159 10.85 -15.45 -22.42
N GLU A 160 10.19 -16.29 -23.22
CA GLU A 160 9.22 -15.84 -24.23
C GLU A 160 8.00 -15.18 -23.58
N ALA A 161 7.43 -15.81 -22.55
CA ALA A 161 6.27 -15.27 -21.84
C ALA A 161 6.60 -13.93 -21.15
N GLY A 162 7.77 -13.84 -20.52
CA GLY A 162 8.23 -12.63 -19.86
C GLY A 162 8.52 -11.50 -20.85
N LEU A 163 9.19 -11.80 -21.97
CA LEU A 163 9.42 -10.81 -23.03
C LEU A 163 8.10 -10.27 -23.60
N ALA A 164 7.08 -11.12 -23.75
CA ALA A 164 5.76 -10.68 -24.20
C ALA A 164 5.12 -9.68 -23.23
N VAL A 165 5.17 -9.95 -21.92
CA VAL A 165 4.66 -9.02 -20.89
C VAL A 165 5.49 -7.72 -20.87
N GLN A 166 6.81 -7.83 -20.92
CA GLN A 166 7.70 -6.66 -20.93
C GLN A 166 7.41 -5.73 -22.12
N ARG A 167 7.23 -6.30 -23.33
CA ARG A 167 6.87 -5.56 -24.55
C ARG A 167 5.49 -4.91 -24.43
N ALA A 168 4.53 -5.57 -23.79
CA ALA A 168 3.19 -5.02 -23.58
C ALA A 168 3.20 -3.80 -22.65
N ILE A 169 4.06 -3.79 -21.63
CA ILE A 169 4.12 -2.71 -20.64
C ILE A 169 4.99 -1.53 -21.13
N PHE A 170 6.16 -1.83 -21.70
CA PHE A 170 7.19 -0.81 -22.02
C PHE A 170 7.29 -0.45 -23.51
N GLY A 171 6.46 -1.09 -24.35
CA GLY A 171 6.43 -0.92 -25.79
C GLY A 171 7.40 -1.86 -26.52
N ALA A 172 6.87 -2.62 -27.47
CA ALA A 172 7.62 -3.64 -28.21
C ALA A 172 8.89 -3.09 -28.87
N GLU A 173 8.78 -1.97 -29.60
CA GLU A 173 9.90 -1.36 -30.31
C GLU A 173 11.03 -0.93 -29.37
N ASN A 174 10.69 -0.39 -28.19
CA ASN A 174 11.66 0.04 -27.19
C ASN A 174 12.46 -1.15 -26.65
N ILE A 175 11.77 -2.23 -26.29
CA ILE A 175 12.38 -3.44 -25.73
C ILE A 175 13.22 -4.17 -26.79
N ASP A 176 12.72 -4.30 -28.01
CA ASP A 176 13.44 -4.98 -29.10
C ASP A 176 14.73 -4.21 -29.42
N LYS A 177 14.66 -2.88 -29.48
CA LYS A 177 15.84 -2.02 -29.68
C LYS A 177 16.83 -2.14 -28.53
N MET A 178 16.37 -2.15 -27.28
CA MET A 178 17.21 -2.34 -26.10
C MET A 178 17.96 -3.67 -26.18
N ASN A 179 17.27 -4.77 -26.50
CA ASN A 179 17.87 -6.10 -26.59
C ASN A 179 18.83 -6.26 -27.78
N ALA A 180 18.49 -5.67 -28.94
CA ALA A 180 19.35 -5.68 -30.12
C ALA A 180 20.63 -4.88 -29.91
N SER A 181 20.54 -3.72 -29.23
CA SER A 181 21.67 -2.82 -28.99
C SER A 181 22.53 -3.16 -27.77
N ALA A 182 22.10 -4.11 -26.94
CA ALA A 182 22.83 -4.53 -25.75
C ALA A 182 24.23 -5.09 -26.12
N PRO A 183 25.31 -4.60 -25.47
CA PRO A 183 26.63 -5.20 -25.57
C PRO A 183 26.63 -6.70 -25.30
N ALA A 184 27.49 -7.45 -25.99
CA ALA A 184 27.49 -8.91 -25.92
C ALA A 184 27.71 -9.44 -24.49
N ASP A 185 28.55 -8.77 -23.70
CA ASP A 185 28.83 -9.07 -22.30
C ASP A 185 27.68 -8.72 -21.35
N GLN A 186 26.67 -7.97 -21.80
CA GLN A 186 25.50 -7.57 -21.01
C GLN A 186 24.21 -8.28 -21.43
N LYS A 187 24.18 -8.97 -22.58
CA LYS A 187 22.97 -9.64 -23.10
C LYS A 187 22.32 -10.56 -22.07
N HIS A 188 23.13 -11.30 -21.30
CA HIS A 188 22.63 -12.18 -20.25
C HIS A 188 21.78 -11.44 -19.19
N ILE A 189 22.08 -10.17 -18.89
CA ILE A 189 21.29 -9.35 -17.95
C ILE A 189 19.92 -9.04 -18.55
N ASN A 190 19.85 -8.71 -19.84
CA ASN A 190 18.58 -8.47 -20.53
C ASN A 190 17.75 -9.76 -20.67
N ASP A 191 18.41 -10.88 -20.91
CA ASP A 191 17.78 -12.20 -20.94
C ASP A 191 17.20 -12.55 -19.56
N TYR A 192 17.92 -12.25 -18.47
CA TYR A 192 17.40 -12.41 -17.11
C TYR A 192 16.28 -11.41 -16.78
N LEU A 193 16.34 -10.18 -17.29
CA LEU A 193 15.24 -9.23 -17.13
C LEU A 193 13.97 -9.79 -17.77
N SER A 194 14.06 -10.29 -19.01
CA SER A 194 12.92 -10.90 -19.71
C SER A 194 12.46 -12.19 -19.02
N ALA A 195 13.37 -13.12 -18.77
CA ALA A 195 13.04 -14.46 -18.27
C ALA A 195 12.73 -14.50 -16.78
N ASN A 196 13.57 -13.89 -15.94
CA ASN A 196 13.38 -13.93 -14.50
C ASN A 196 12.42 -12.83 -14.05
N CYS A 197 12.73 -11.54 -14.25
CA CYS A 197 11.90 -10.46 -13.74
C CYS A 197 10.47 -10.52 -14.31
N PHE A 198 10.29 -10.53 -15.63
CA PHE A 198 8.96 -10.60 -16.20
C PHE A 198 8.42 -12.04 -16.25
N GLY A 199 9.23 -13.01 -16.67
CA GLY A 199 8.79 -14.38 -16.90
C GLY A 199 8.47 -15.18 -15.63
N ASP A 200 9.24 -15.04 -14.55
CA ASP A 200 8.99 -15.78 -13.30
C ASP A 200 8.05 -15.03 -12.35
N TYR A 201 8.02 -13.69 -12.41
CA TYR A 201 7.24 -12.88 -11.46
C TYR A 201 6.00 -12.20 -12.07
N TYR A 202 6.12 -11.48 -13.20
CA TYR A 202 4.96 -10.76 -13.77
C TYR A 202 3.89 -11.67 -14.37
N THR A 203 4.27 -12.82 -14.91
CA THR A 203 3.33 -13.76 -15.54
C THR A 203 2.48 -14.53 -14.53
N ARG A 204 2.81 -14.45 -13.23
CA ARG A 204 2.14 -15.20 -12.18
C ARG A 204 0.68 -14.81 -12.03
N LYS A 205 -0.13 -15.75 -11.55
CA LYS A 205 -1.55 -15.52 -11.21
C LYS A 205 -1.66 -14.75 -9.88
N VAL A 206 -2.89 -14.44 -9.46
CA VAL A 206 -3.29 -13.67 -8.23
C VAL A 206 -3.43 -12.17 -8.45
N LEU A 207 -2.37 -11.46 -8.84
CA LEU A 207 -2.41 -10.01 -9.06
C LEU A 207 -2.49 -9.67 -10.54
N ASP A 208 -3.30 -8.67 -10.89
CA ASP A 208 -3.34 -8.15 -12.24
C ASP A 208 -2.13 -7.23 -12.54
N VAL A 209 -1.96 -6.84 -13.81
CA VAL A 209 -0.82 -6.02 -14.24
C VAL A 209 -0.82 -4.63 -13.59
N LYS A 210 -1.99 -4.06 -13.31
CA LYS A 210 -2.11 -2.75 -12.65
C LYS A 210 -1.63 -2.84 -11.21
N GLU A 211 -1.99 -3.90 -10.51
CA GLU A 211 -1.55 -4.15 -9.14
C GLU A 211 -0.06 -4.42 -9.08
N ARG A 212 0.48 -5.23 -10.01
CA ARG A 212 1.93 -5.50 -10.11
C ARG A 212 2.74 -4.24 -10.35
N GLU A 213 2.34 -3.40 -11.30
CA GLU A 213 3.06 -2.16 -11.59
C GLU A 213 3.00 -1.16 -10.41
N LEU A 214 1.88 -1.10 -9.67
CA LEU A 214 1.76 -0.23 -8.50
C LEU A 214 2.64 -0.72 -7.33
N ILE A 215 2.70 -2.03 -7.11
CA ILE A 215 3.61 -2.65 -6.13
C ILE A 215 5.06 -2.39 -6.53
N THR A 216 5.40 -2.61 -7.79
CA THR A 216 6.75 -2.37 -8.31
C THR A 216 7.17 -0.91 -8.13
N PHE A 217 6.32 0.04 -8.49
CA PHE A 217 6.58 1.46 -8.29
C PHE A 217 6.84 1.76 -6.80
N THR A 218 5.98 1.24 -5.92
CA THR A 218 6.11 1.37 -4.46
C THR A 218 7.45 0.82 -3.95
N ALA A 219 7.84 -0.38 -4.39
CA ALA A 219 9.11 -1.00 -3.99
C ALA A 219 10.32 -0.16 -4.43
N ILE A 220 10.32 0.35 -5.67
CA ILE A 220 11.42 1.13 -6.23
C ILE A 220 11.58 2.48 -5.52
N VAL A 221 10.48 3.21 -5.28
CA VAL A 221 10.58 4.50 -4.56
C VAL A 221 11.01 4.31 -3.10
N THR A 222 10.69 3.16 -2.50
CA THR A 222 11.17 2.83 -1.15
C THR A 222 12.66 2.59 -1.09
N LEU A 223 13.29 1.95 -2.09
CA LEU A 223 14.74 1.76 -2.12
C LEU A 223 15.50 3.09 -2.14
N GLY A 224 15.01 4.06 -2.93
CA GLY A 224 15.71 5.32 -3.22
C GLY A 224 16.92 5.12 -4.14
N GLY A 225 17.39 6.20 -4.78
CA GLY A 225 18.53 6.14 -5.72
C GLY A 225 18.23 5.40 -7.03
N CYS A 226 16.95 5.09 -7.28
CA CYS A 226 16.45 4.40 -8.46
C CYS A 226 15.49 5.31 -9.25
N GLU A 227 15.71 6.63 -9.24
CA GLU A 227 14.85 7.61 -9.91
C GLU A 227 14.62 7.32 -11.41
N PRO A 228 15.60 6.84 -12.19
CA PRO A 228 15.35 6.42 -13.58
C PRO A 228 14.29 5.30 -13.67
N GLN A 229 14.36 4.31 -12.79
CA GLN A 229 13.41 3.20 -12.74
C GLN A 229 12.06 3.66 -12.17
N ALA A 230 12.05 4.53 -11.15
CA ALA A 230 10.83 5.10 -10.59
C ALA A 230 10.07 5.90 -11.65
N LYS A 231 10.77 6.68 -12.47
CA LYS A 231 10.19 7.42 -13.59
C LYS A 231 9.66 6.48 -14.68
N ALA A 232 10.40 5.43 -15.03
CA ALA A 232 9.94 4.43 -16.00
C ALA A 232 8.68 3.69 -15.52
N HIS A 233 8.64 3.27 -14.26
CA HIS A 233 7.48 2.59 -13.69
C HIS A 233 6.30 3.52 -13.37
N ALA A 234 6.53 4.81 -13.12
CA ALA A 234 5.45 5.79 -13.13
C ALA A 234 4.78 5.87 -14.51
N ALA A 235 5.56 5.88 -15.60
CA ALA A 235 5.02 5.88 -16.96
C ALA A 235 4.30 4.56 -17.30
N ALA A 236 4.88 3.43 -16.91
CA ALA A 236 4.26 2.11 -17.06
C ALA A 236 2.90 2.04 -16.34
N ASN A 237 2.82 2.51 -15.08
CA ASN A 237 1.58 2.60 -14.32
C ASN A 237 0.48 3.35 -15.09
N ILE A 238 0.80 4.52 -15.65
CA ILE A 238 -0.16 5.28 -16.47
C ILE A 238 -0.56 4.48 -17.72
N SER A 239 0.39 3.86 -18.40
CA SER A 239 0.13 3.06 -19.61
C SER A 239 -0.76 1.85 -19.36
N VAL A 240 -0.62 1.18 -18.21
CA VAL A 240 -1.47 0.03 -17.83
C VAL A 240 -2.80 0.45 -17.20
N GLY A 241 -3.05 1.76 -17.07
CA GLY A 241 -4.33 2.32 -16.66
C GLY A 241 -4.49 2.60 -15.18
N ASN A 242 -3.40 2.65 -14.40
CA ASN A 242 -3.40 3.32 -13.10
C ASN A 242 -3.42 4.84 -13.30
N SER A 243 -4.01 5.54 -12.36
CA SER A 243 -4.14 6.98 -12.37
C SER A 243 -2.94 7.66 -11.70
N ARG A 244 -2.79 8.97 -11.94
CA ARG A 244 -1.90 9.81 -11.13
C ARG A 244 -2.24 9.70 -9.63
N GLN A 245 -3.53 9.58 -9.29
CA GLN A 245 -3.94 9.45 -7.89
C GLN A 245 -3.44 8.14 -7.27
N ASP A 246 -3.43 7.02 -8.00
CA ASP A 246 -2.89 5.75 -7.49
C ASP A 246 -1.40 5.87 -7.16
N LEU A 247 -0.62 6.56 -8.00
CA LEU A 247 0.80 6.84 -7.75
C LEU A 247 1.01 7.78 -6.56
N LEU A 248 0.16 8.80 -6.39
CA LEU A 248 0.20 9.69 -5.23
C LEU A 248 -0.19 8.96 -3.95
N ASP A 249 -1.18 8.07 -4.00
CA ASP A 249 -1.58 7.23 -2.87
C ASP A 249 -0.42 6.33 -2.44
N ALA A 250 0.27 5.66 -3.39
CA ALA A 250 1.46 4.85 -3.09
C ALA A 250 2.56 5.65 -2.38
N LEU A 251 2.89 6.86 -2.87
CA LEU A 251 3.87 7.74 -2.22
C LEU A 251 3.40 8.21 -0.83
N THR A 252 2.11 8.49 -0.68
CA THR A 252 1.52 8.95 0.58
C THR A 252 1.52 7.84 1.63
N ILE A 253 1.19 6.60 1.24
CA ILE A 253 1.30 5.41 2.08
C ILE A 253 2.76 5.19 2.51
N ALA A 254 3.71 5.32 1.59
CA ALA A 254 5.11 5.08 1.88
C ALA A 254 5.77 6.16 2.75
N LEU A 255 5.30 7.41 2.67
CA LEU A 255 5.88 8.58 3.34
C LEU A 255 6.27 8.37 4.81
N PRO A 256 5.39 7.88 5.72
CA PRO A 256 5.74 7.66 7.12
C PRO A 256 6.90 6.66 7.32
N TYR A 257 7.12 5.74 6.37
CA TYR A 257 8.11 4.67 6.47
C TYR A 257 9.41 4.98 5.72
N ILE A 258 9.38 5.81 4.68
CA ILE A 258 10.55 6.10 3.83
C ILE A 258 11.08 7.53 4.00
N GLY A 259 10.34 8.36 4.72
CA GLY A 259 10.68 9.75 5.00
C GLY A 259 10.54 10.66 3.77
N TYR A 260 10.70 11.96 4.02
CA TYR A 260 10.51 12.99 3.00
C TYR A 260 11.47 12.88 1.80
N PRO A 261 12.79 12.63 1.94
CA PRO A 261 13.70 12.66 0.78
C PRO A 261 13.32 11.69 -0.33
N ARG A 262 13.08 10.41 0.01
CA ARG A 262 12.67 9.39 -0.97
C ARG A 262 11.28 9.68 -1.54
N THR A 263 10.36 10.15 -0.70
CA THR A 263 9.01 10.55 -1.12
C THR A 263 9.04 11.70 -2.12
N LEU A 264 9.85 12.74 -1.88
CA LEU A 264 9.97 13.91 -2.76
C LEU A 264 10.66 13.57 -4.09
N ASN A 265 11.64 12.66 -4.09
CA ASN A 265 12.22 12.13 -5.33
C ASN A 265 11.19 11.34 -6.14
N GLY A 266 10.41 10.48 -5.48
CA GLY A 266 9.30 9.76 -6.11
C GLY A 266 8.24 10.71 -6.67
N LEU A 267 7.83 11.73 -5.91
CA LEU A 267 6.88 12.75 -6.35
C LEU A 267 7.39 13.52 -7.57
N SER A 268 8.68 13.84 -7.61
CA SER A 268 9.31 14.49 -8.77
C SER A 268 9.22 13.60 -10.02
N CYS A 269 9.43 12.28 -9.88
CA CYS A 269 9.24 11.32 -10.97
C CYS A 269 7.79 11.29 -11.46
N VAL A 270 6.81 11.23 -10.55
CA VAL A 270 5.38 11.23 -10.90
C VAL A 270 4.97 12.54 -11.59
N ASN A 271 5.44 13.69 -11.10
CA ASN A 271 5.17 14.99 -11.71
C ASN A 271 5.73 15.12 -13.13
N ALA A 272 6.90 14.52 -13.39
CA ALA A 272 7.52 14.54 -14.71
C ALA A 272 6.76 13.69 -15.74
N ILE A 273 6.01 12.68 -15.31
CA ILE A 273 5.29 11.75 -16.19
C ILE A 273 3.82 12.11 -16.33
N ALA A 274 3.17 12.44 -15.21
CA ALA A 274 1.74 12.74 -15.17
C ALA A 274 1.59 14.08 -14.45
N PRO A 275 1.82 15.24 -15.10
CA PRO A 275 1.72 16.54 -14.43
C PRO A 275 0.31 16.78 -13.87
N SER A 276 0.19 17.66 -12.87
CA SER A 276 -1.14 18.11 -12.43
C SER A 276 -1.87 18.71 -13.61
N LYS A 277 -3.15 18.35 -13.74
CA LYS A 277 -4.07 19.10 -14.59
C LYS A 277 -4.46 20.40 -13.90
#